data_AF-A0A928X4S1-F1
#
_entry.id   AF-A0A928X4S1-F1
#
_cell.length_a   1.000
_cell.length_b   1.000
_cell.length_c   1.000
_cell.angle_alpha   90.00
_cell.angle_beta   90.00
_cell.angle_gamma   90.00
#
_symmetry.space_group_name_H-M   'P 1'
#
loop_
_entity.id
_entity.type
_entity.pdbx_description
1 polymer ?
#
loop_
_entity_poly.entity_id
_entity_poly.type
_entity_poly.pdbx_seq_one_letter_code
_entity_poly.pdbx_strand_id
1 'polypeptide(L)'
;MSEVSSQPPAIRNKEAPMTQLTLSGKIRDFKDSHADFEHVIAAEKNIVEPVLGNDRKPVYKGGKGETTTSKENFDQWFRDAQEVNLGKRLDIVLKDDDGNGVFTFNDQKFFPIDNELFGNEGRKHNYHFTYEIHSEFTYQGTEKFTFSGDDDLWVFIDGKLVIDLGGVHSALTGSIDLNLPAGTTQLNKSLSSGETLVLDKGKNYSFDLFFAERHTTESHFRIDTSMLLKTLPIATLLVEDAEAKEKPSDMGCFRIVLDKPAETDTTVQYNVGGTATSGTDYQTLRTGSISAGETSVKIPVKPILDDLKEGTETVVLTLLPGKGYEVGDPESGTVTIADYVPPTPVICIKSPDPKATEPRKGEVCIDTGKFLICAEEPVAKDTVICYTVGGTATEGKDYKSINRSVTLPKGETEVCIEVTALADAVDCEEDETVVVTLQPGNGYALGDCCVAKVAIAEAPSQPPNYLLICLVLLFLAICGFWIFLYGAA
;
A
#
# COMPACT_ATOMS: atom_id res chain seq x y z
N MET A 1 -50.59 -36.35 44.22
CA MET A 1 -49.34 -36.81 43.58
C MET A 1 -48.68 -35.58 42.98
N SER A 2 -47.69 -35.02 43.68
CA SER A 2 -46.86 -33.92 43.20
C SER A 2 -45.46 -34.47 43.04
N GLU A 3 -45.03 -34.74 41.81
CA GLU A 3 -43.68 -35.20 41.51
C GLU A 3 -42.69 -34.03 41.68
N VAL A 4 -41.78 -34.20 42.64
CA VAL A 4 -40.59 -33.38 42.78
C VAL A 4 -39.56 -33.91 41.78
N SER A 5 -39.25 -33.12 40.77
CA SER A 5 -38.16 -33.39 39.83
C SER A 5 -36.83 -33.11 40.54
N SER A 6 -36.09 -34.15 40.89
CA SER A 6 -34.70 -34.03 41.35
C SER A 6 -33.75 -34.05 40.15
N GLN A 7 -33.24 -32.88 39.76
CA GLN A 7 -32.08 -32.79 38.87
C GLN A 7 -30.85 -33.41 39.55
N PRO A 8 -30.09 -34.29 38.88
CA PRO A 8 -28.83 -34.80 39.41
C PRO A 8 -27.76 -33.68 39.43
N PRO A 9 -26.81 -33.71 40.39
CA PRO A 9 -25.78 -32.68 40.51
C PRO A 9 -24.86 -32.67 39.29
N ALA A 10 -24.53 -31.47 38.81
CA ALA A 10 -23.57 -31.26 37.73
C ALA A 10 -22.21 -31.85 38.13
N ILE A 11 -21.77 -32.87 37.40
CA ILE A 11 -20.40 -33.37 37.47
C ILE A 11 -19.51 -32.27 36.88
N ARG A 12 -18.84 -31.51 37.75
CA ARG A 12 -17.69 -30.70 37.34
C ARG A 12 -16.61 -31.67 36.89
N ASN A 13 -16.45 -31.84 35.58
CA ASN A 13 -15.22 -32.39 35.02
C ASN A 13 -14.10 -31.44 35.39
N LYS A 14 -13.35 -31.78 36.45
CA LYS A 14 -12.11 -31.11 36.80
C LYS A 14 -11.13 -31.53 35.70
N GLU A 15 -10.75 -30.60 34.83
CA GLU A 15 -9.72 -30.87 33.82
C GLU A 15 -8.50 -31.49 34.50
N ALA A 16 -7.93 -32.52 33.87
CA ALA A 16 -6.72 -33.14 34.37
C ALA A 16 -5.61 -32.08 34.49
N PRO A 17 -4.79 -32.10 35.55
CA PRO A 17 -3.70 -31.14 35.67
C PRO A 17 -2.77 -31.27 34.46
N MET A 18 -2.35 -30.13 33.93
CA MET A 18 -1.39 -30.05 32.84
C MET A 18 -0.05 -30.63 33.29
N THR A 19 0.49 -31.61 32.56
CA THR A 19 1.74 -32.30 32.91
C THR A 19 2.91 -31.96 32.00
N GLN A 20 2.67 -31.23 30.91
CA GLN A 20 3.70 -30.81 29.97
C GLN A 20 3.41 -29.45 29.36
N LEU A 21 4.48 -28.72 29.02
CA LEU A 21 4.48 -27.48 28.25
C LEU A 21 5.41 -27.64 27.05
N THR A 22 4.98 -27.19 25.87
CA THR A 22 5.84 -27.11 24.68
C THR A 22 6.23 -25.67 24.44
N LEU A 23 7.53 -25.39 24.43
CA LEU A 23 8.07 -24.12 23.98
C LEU A 23 8.60 -24.32 22.57
N SER A 24 8.13 -23.47 21.66
CA SER A 24 8.64 -23.39 20.30
C SER A 24 9.61 -22.23 20.20
N GLY A 25 10.75 -22.46 19.58
CA GLY A 25 11.76 -21.45 19.36
C GLY A 25 12.39 -21.55 17.97
N LYS A 26 13.28 -20.61 17.67
CA LYS A 26 14.09 -20.58 16.45
C LYS A 26 15.56 -20.76 16.82
N ILE A 27 16.16 -21.81 16.29
CA ILE A 27 17.61 -22.06 16.42
C ILE A 27 18.29 -21.61 15.13
N ARG A 28 19.45 -20.96 15.25
CA ARG A 28 20.28 -20.51 14.13
C ARG A 28 21.68 -21.05 14.28
N ASP A 29 22.18 -21.67 13.23
CA ASP A 29 23.53 -22.23 13.14
C ASP A 29 24.47 -21.24 12.47
N PHE A 30 25.69 -21.14 13.00
CA PHE A 30 26.75 -20.26 12.56
C PHE A 30 27.99 -21.08 12.25
N LYS A 31 28.85 -20.54 11.40
CA LYS A 31 30.19 -21.11 11.21
C LYS A 31 31.13 -20.62 12.31
N ASP A 32 32.11 -21.43 12.67
CA ASP A 32 33.19 -21.06 13.60
C ASP A 32 33.99 -19.82 13.14
N SER A 33 33.96 -19.52 11.84
CA SER A 33 34.55 -18.32 11.26
C SER A 33 33.83 -17.01 11.58
N HIS A 34 32.61 -17.05 12.16
CA HIS A 34 31.93 -15.84 12.59
C HIS A 34 32.72 -15.15 13.72
N ALA A 35 32.87 -13.82 13.64
CA ALA A 35 33.82 -13.08 14.48
C ALA A 35 33.57 -13.21 16.00
N ASP A 36 32.32 -13.47 16.40
CA ASP A 36 31.93 -13.66 17.80
C ASP A 36 31.96 -15.13 18.27
N PHE A 37 32.13 -16.11 17.39
CA PHE A 37 32.20 -17.54 17.78
C PHE A 37 33.65 -17.94 17.98
N GLU A 38 33.94 -18.78 18.99
CA GLU A 38 35.32 -19.13 19.39
C GLU A 38 36.19 -17.89 19.73
N HIS A 39 35.56 -16.80 20.16
CA HIS A 39 36.24 -15.57 20.57
C HIS A 39 36.78 -15.66 22.02
N VAL A 40 37.15 -14.54 22.63
CA VAL A 40 37.67 -14.51 24.01
C VAL A 40 36.66 -15.10 24.98
N ILE A 41 37.16 -16.02 25.81
CA ILE A 41 36.39 -16.68 26.87
C ILE A 41 36.40 -15.80 28.12
N ALA A 42 35.27 -15.18 28.42
CA ALA A 42 35.06 -14.44 29.66
C ALA A 42 33.56 -14.35 29.98
N ALA A 43 33.20 -14.36 31.27
CA ALA A 43 31.86 -13.96 31.68
C ALA A 43 31.72 -12.44 31.54
N GLU A 44 30.70 -11.98 30.82
CA GLU A 44 30.51 -10.57 30.48
C GLU A 44 29.03 -10.20 30.51
N LYS A 45 28.56 -9.76 31.68
CA LYS A 45 27.20 -9.24 31.85
C LYS A 45 27.06 -7.82 31.30
N ASN A 46 25.82 -7.41 31.05
CA ASN A 46 25.40 -6.12 30.52
C ASN A 46 25.84 -5.82 29.08
N ILE A 47 26.02 -6.85 28.24
CA ILE A 47 26.28 -6.63 26.80
C ILE A 47 25.01 -6.32 25.99
N VAL A 48 23.83 -6.49 26.59
CA VAL A 48 22.53 -6.12 26.02
C VAL A 48 21.88 -4.97 26.81
N GLU A 49 21.06 -4.19 26.13
CA GLU A 49 20.23 -3.16 26.74
C GLU A 49 19.18 -3.79 27.68
N PRO A 50 18.72 -3.04 28.69
CA PRO A 50 17.78 -3.55 29.68
C PRO A 50 16.37 -3.78 29.11
N VAL A 51 16.10 -3.30 27.90
CA VAL A 51 14.80 -3.39 27.21
C VAL A 51 15.01 -3.96 25.80
N LEU A 52 14.13 -4.85 25.37
CA LEU A 52 14.14 -5.40 24.01
C LEU A 52 13.90 -4.32 22.95
N GLY A 53 14.41 -4.57 21.74
CA GLY A 53 14.09 -3.78 20.56
C GLY A 53 12.64 -3.93 20.13
N ASN A 54 12.19 -3.08 19.21
CA ASN A 54 10.84 -3.14 18.64
C ASN A 54 10.58 -4.45 17.86
N ASP A 55 11.64 -5.14 17.44
CA ASP A 55 11.62 -6.47 16.83
C ASP A 55 11.62 -7.61 17.86
N ARG A 56 11.45 -7.30 19.16
CA ARG A 56 11.53 -8.22 20.29
C ARG A 56 12.87 -8.96 20.38
N LYS A 57 13.97 -8.40 19.86
CA LYS A 57 15.32 -8.97 19.99
C LYS A 57 16.18 -8.19 20.99
N PRO A 58 17.21 -8.82 21.58
CA PRO A 58 18.18 -8.11 22.41
C PRO A 58 18.85 -7.00 21.59
N VAL A 59 19.00 -5.82 22.19
CA VAL A 59 19.71 -4.70 21.58
C VAL A 59 21.11 -4.67 22.16
N TYR A 60 22.12 -4.68 21.30
CA TYR A 60 23.51 -4.60 21.75
C TYR A 60 23.77 -3.28 22.46
N LYS A 61 24.27 -3.36 23.69
CA LYS A 61 24.69 -2.21 24.51
C LYS A 61 26.19 -1.94 24.42
N GLY A 62 26.96 -2.95 23.99
CA GLY A 62 28.40 -2.96 24.16
C GLY A 62 28.81 -3.53 25.51
N GLY A 63 29.97 -4.18 25.53
CA GLY A 63 30.62 -4.66 26.74
C GLY A 63 31.91 -3.89 27.05
N LYS A 64 32.77 -4.48 27.88
CA LYS A 64 34.20 -4.14 27.92
C LYS A 64 34.92 -4.49 26.61
N GLY A 65 34.21 -5.14 25.67
CA GLY A 65 34.73 -5.53 24.36
C GLY A 65 35.55 -6.81 24.42
N GLU A 66 35.29 -7.65 25.42
CA GLU A 66 36.03 -8.88 25.63
C GLU A 66 35.40 -10.02 24.81
N THR A 67 34.09 -10.24 24.89
CA THR A 67 33.43 -11.44 24.34
C THR A 67 32.66 -11.25 23.03
N THR A 68 32.56 -10.01 22.55
CA THR A 68 31.85 -9.62 21.31
C THR A 68 32.68 -8.60 20.54
N THR A 69 32.56 -8.61 19.22
CA THR A 69 33.45 -7.86 18.32
C THR A 69 32.84 -6.57 17.78
N SER A 70 31.53 -6.53 17.52
CA SER A 70 30.83 -5.34 17.02
C SER A 70 29.32 -5.45 17.20
N LYS A 71 28.62 -4.32 17.08
CA LYS A 71 27.15 -4.30 17.04
C LYS A 71 26.63 -5.09 15.85
N GLU A 72 27.26 -4.92 14.69
CA GLU A 72 26.86 -5.52 13.43
C GLU A 72 26.90 -7.04 13.49
N ASN A 73 27.90 -7.62 14.17
CA ASN A 73 28.02 -9.07 14.37
C ASN A 73 27.03 -9.57 15.43
N PHE A 74 26.86 -8.86 16.55
CA PHE A 74 25.86 -9.22 17.55
C PHE A 74 24.44 -9.21 16.98
N ASP A 75 24.10 -8.23 16.13
CA ASP A 75 22.77 -8.12 15.55
C ASP A 75 22.38 -9.35 14.70
N GLN A 76 23.36 -10.12 14.21
CA GLN A 76 23.16 -11.34 13.42
C GLN A 76 22.76 -12.55 14.30
N TRP A 77 23.00 -12.53 15.61
CA TRP A 77 22.78 -13.68 16.49
C TRP A 77 21.33 -14.15 16.48
N PHE A 78 20.37 -13.23 16.54
CA PHE A 78 18.94 -13.55 16.64
C PHE A 78 18.12 -13.02 15.45
N ARG A 79 18.79 -12.78 14.32
CA ARG A 79 18.19 -12.33 13.06
C ARG A 79 18.68 -13.20 11.93
N ASP A 80 17.81 -13.46 10.97
CA ASP A 80 18.20 -14.22 9.79
C ASP A 80 19.12 -13.34 8.94
N ALA A 81 20.32 -13.83 8.70
CA ALA A 81 21.34 -13.10 7.98
C ALA A 81 21.86 -14.00 6.87
N GLN A 82 21.60 -13.57 5.63
CA GLN A 82 21.96 -14.32 4.43
C GLN A 82 23.46 -14.64 4.44
N GLU A 83 23.79 -15.91 4.16
CA GLU A 83 25.17 -16.46 4.17
C GLU A 83 25.88 -16.51 5.53
N VAL A 84 25.34 -15.85 6.55
CA VAL A 84 25.89 -15.83 7.91
C VAL A 84 25.35 -16.99 8.75
N ASN A 85 24.02 -17.17 8.75
CA ASN A 85 23.37 -18.20 9.55
C ASN A 85 22.29 -18.96 8.77
N LEU A 86 22.00 -20.18 9.23
CA LEU A 86 20.87 -20.98 8.78
C LEU A 86 19.96 -21.28 9.98
N GLY A 87 18.65 -21.11 9.81
CA GLY A 87 17.70 -21.27 10.90
C GLY A 87 16.71 -22.42 10.70
N LYS A 88 16.26 -23.03 11.81
CA LYS A 88 15.07 -23.89 11.83
C LYS A 88 14.27 -23.69 13.11
N ARG A 89 13.03 -24.18 13.11
CA ARG A 89 12.24 -24.29 14.34
C ARG A 89 12.77 -25.44 15.19
N LEU A 90 12.79 -25.22 16.50
CA LEU A 90 13.12 -26.21 17.50
C LEU A 90 12.14 -26.10 18.66
N ASP A 91 11.41 -27.18 18.90
CA ASP A 91 10.50 -27.32 20.02
C ASP A 91 11.19 -28.08 21.16
N ILE A 92 10.99 -27.60 22.39
CA ILE A 92 11.37 -28.31 23.62
C ILE A 92 10.13 -28.58 24.47
N VAL A 93 10.12 -29.73 25.14
CA VAL A 93 9.00 -30.15 25.99
C VAL A 93 9.46 -30.17 27.43
N LEU A 94 8.86 -29.29 28.24
CA LEU A 94 9.06 -29.26 29.69
C LEU A 94 8.00 -30.14 30.35
N LYS A 95 8.39 -30.87 31.39
CA LYS A 95 7.50 -31.81 32.09
C LYS A 95 7.43 -31.51 33.58
N ASP A 96 6.23 -31.63 34.16
CA ASP A 96 6.03 -31.66 35.61
C ASP A 96 5.99 -33.13 36.07
N ASP A 97 7.15 -33.78 36.06
CA ASP A 97 7.26 -35.22 36.37
C ASP A 97 6.91 -35.53 37.84
N ASP A 98 7.13 -34.57 38.76
CA ASP A 98 6.88 -34.72 40.20
C ASP A 98 5.47 -34.26 40.63
N GLY A 99 4.69 -33.67 39.72
CA GLY A 99 3.35 -33.13 39.99
C GLY A 99 3.33 -31.97 40.97
N ASN A 100 4.44 -31.23 41.08
CA ASN A 100 4.61 -30.12 42.02
C ASN A 100 4.30 -28.74 41.40
N GLY A 101 3.92 -28.71 40.11
CA GLY A 101 3.65 -27.49 39.36
C GLY A 101 4.90 -26.81 38.80
N VAL A 102 6.05 -27.49 38.78
CA VAL A 102 7.29 -27.01 38.16
C VAL A 102 7.59 -27.84 36.92
N PHE A 103 7.48 -27.19 35.76
CA PHE A 103 7.80 -27.77 34.47
C PHE A 103 9.31 -27.66 34.21
N THR A 104 9.93 -28.80 33.93
CA THR A 104 11.37 -28.93 33.77
C THR A 104 11.74 -29.44 32.39
N PHE A 105 12.67 -28.76 31.73
CA PHE A 105 13.48 -29.32 30.64
C PHE A 105 14.93 -29.32 31.13
N ASN A 106 15.63 -30.44 30.98
CA ASN A 106 17.00 -30.58 31.46
C ASN A 106 17.82 -31.43 30.48
N ASP A 107 18.66 -30.78 29.70
CA ASP A 107 19.63 -31.42 28.83
C ASP A 107 21.04 -30.93 29.17
N GLN A 108 21.90 -31.86 29.59
CA GLN A 108 23.29 -31.58 29.95
C GLN A 108 24.24 -31.71 28.73
N LYS A 109 23.71 -32.06 27.56
CA LYS A 109 24.43 -32.23 26.29
C LYS A 109 23.55 -31.72 25.16
N PHE A 110 23.15 -30.46 25.26
CA PHE A 110 22.18 -29.84 24.39
C PHE A 110 22.79 -29.49 23.02
N PHE A 111 22.85 -30.48 22.14
CA PHE A 111 23.35 -30.34 20.77
C PHE A 111 22.23 -30.63 19.76
N PRO A 112 21.16 -29.81 19.72
CA PRO A 112 19.91 -30.12 19.02
C PRO A 112 20.02 -30.12 17.48
N ILE A 113 21.14 -29.63 16.93
CA ILE A 113 21.40 -29.51 15.50
C ILE A 113 22.67 -30.26 15.05
N ASP A 114 23.08 -31.28 15.80
CA ASP A 114 24.18 -32.17 15.40
C ASP A 114 23.97 -32.74 13.99
N ASN A 115 24.92 -32.48 13.10
CA ASN A 115 24.92 -32.87 11.68
C ASN A 115 23.80 -32.25 10.82
N GLU A 116 23.13 -31.20 11.31
CA GLU A 116 22.16 -30.42 10.56
C GLU A 116 22.71 -29.04 10.18
N LEU A 117 22.00 -28.30 9.30
CA LEU A 117 22.34 -26.93 8.90
C LEU A 117 23.76 -26.83 8.31
N PHE A 118 24.68 -26.07 8.89
CA PHE A 118 26.10 -26.05 8.46
C PHE A 118 26.89 -27.27 8.96
N GLY A 119 26.32 -28.04 9.90
CA GLY A 119 26.90 -29.25 10.47
C GLY A 119 27.97 -28.97 11.51
N ASN A 120 28.68 -30.01 11.94
CA ASN A 120 29.57 -29.92 13.11
C ASN A 120 30.97 -29.36 12.79
N GLU A 121 31.22 -28.93 11.55
CA GLU A 121 32.51 -28.36 11.11
C GLU A 121 33.73 -29.20 11.50
N GLY A 122 33.63 -30.53 11.35
CA GLY A 122 34.71 -31.48 11.67
C GLY A 122 34.84 -31.83 13.16
N ARG A 123 33.98 -31.29 14.02
CA ARG A 123 33.89 -31.59 15.45
C ARG A 123 32.89 -32.72 15.72
N LYS A 124 32.88 -33.21 16.96
CA LYS A 124 31.93 -34.25 17.40
C LYS A 124 30.50 -33.71 17.51
N HIS A 125 30.36 -32.48 17.98
CA HIS A 125 29.08 -31.80 18.19
C HIS A 125 29.08 -30.43 17.49
N ASN A 126 27.89 -29.88 17.23
CA ASN A 126 27.71 -28.50 16.81
C ASN A 126 27.64 -27.58 18.04
N TYR A 127 28.56 -26.61 18.13
CA TYR A 127 28.71 -25.67 19.24
C TYR A 127 28.48 -24.21 18.83
N HIS A 128 28.02 -23.95 17.61
CA HIS A 128 27.96 -22.58 17.08
C HIS A 128 26.54 -22.23 16.72
N PHE A 129 25.71 -22.04 17.73
CA PHE A 129 24.31 -21.72 17.50
C PHE A 129 23.72 -20.76 18.50
N THR A 130 22.65 -20.10 18.07
CA THR A 130 21.81 -19.30 18.94
C THR A 130 20.41 -19.88 18.96
N TYR A 131 19.74 -19.79 20.09
CA TYR A 131 18.37 -20.26 20.26
C TYR A 131 17.53 -19.19 20.94
N GLU A 132 16.39 -18.87 20.35
CA GLU A 132 15.43 -17.93 20.91
C GLU A 132 14.05 -18.57 21.07
N ILE A 133 13.36 -18.21 22.14
CA ILE A 133 11.99 -18.62 22.43
C ILE A 133 11.19 -17.37 22.75
N HIS A 134 10.06 -17.18 22.08
CA HIS A 134 9.06 -16.20 22.49
C HIS A 134 7.79 -16.92 22.96
N SER A 135 7.28 -16.48 24.10
CA SER A 135 6.11 -17.05 24.74
C SER A 135 5.32 -15.96 25.46
N GLU A 136 4.19 -16.36 26.03
CA GLU A 136 3.38 -15.55 26.93
C GLU A 136 2.89 -16.39 28.09
N PHE A 137 2.61 -15.73 29.20
CA PHE A 137 1.94 -16.34 30.35
C PHE A 137 0.97 -15.36 31.00
N THR A 138 -0.04 -15.89 31.66
CA THR A 138 -0.93 -15.10 32.52
C THR A 138 -0.38 -15.08 33.92
N TYR A 139 -0.04 -13.90 34.45
CA TYR A 139 0.57 -13.76 35.77
C TYR A 139 -0.45 -14.00 36.90
N GLN A 140 -0.22 -14.98 37.76
CA GLN A 140 -1.07 -15.33 38.90
C GLN A 140 -0.50 -14.88 40.25
N GLY A 141 0.75 -14.44 40.29
CA GLY A 141 1.44 -13.99 41.50
C GLY A 141 2.19 -15.08 42.24
N THR A 142 2.48 -16.19 41.58
CA THR A 142 3.19 -17.36 42.15
C THR A 142 4.30 -17.88 41.25
N GLU A 143 4.50 -17.24 40.11
CA GLU A 143 5.39 -17.68 39.05
C GLU A 143 6.85 -17.55 39.48
N LYS A 144 7.63 -18.57 39.12
CA LYS A 144 9.07 -18.60 39.24
C LYS A 144 9.65 -19.15 37.94
N PHE A 145 10.81 -18.64 37.58
CA PHE A 145 11.55 -19.12 36.44
C PHE A 145 13.03 -19.23 36.81
N THR A 146 13.65 -20.34 36.45
CA THR A 146 15.08 -20.59 36.60
C THR A 146 15.61 -21.14 35.29
N PHE A 147 16.75 -20.62 34.87
CA PHE A 147 17.52 -21.17 33.77
C PHE A 147 18.91 -21.54 34.26
N SER A 148 19.45 -22.65 33.75
CA SER A 148 20.87 -22.96 33.85
C SER A 148 21.43 -23.35 32.49
N GLY A 149 22.55 -22.74 32.12
CA GLY A 149 23.29 -23.08 30.91
C GLY A 149 24.66 -22.42 30.89
N ASP A 150 25.50 -22.89 30.00
CA ASP A 150 26.79 -22.30 29.64
C ASP A 150 26.63 -21.16 28.63
N ASP A 151 27.71 -20.40 28.45
CA ASP A 151 27.77 -19.24 27.56
C ASP A 151 26.63 -18.22 27.75
N ASP A 152 26.17 -17.57 26.68
CA ASP A 152 25.34 -16.39 26.81
C ASP A 152 23.87 -16.73 27.03
N LEU A 153 23.29 -16.12 28.06
CA LEU A 153 21.85 -16.17 28.31
C LEU A 153 21.26 -14.82 28.74
N TRP A 154 20.14 -14.49 28.11
CA TRP A 154 19.23 -13.44 28.57
C TRP A 154 17.78 -13.90 28.65
N VAL A 155 17.09 -13.47 29.69
CA VAL A 155 15.64 -13.64 29.84
C VAL A 155 15.00 -12.29 30.05
N PHE A 156 13.95 -12.03 29.28
CA PHE A 156 13.13 -10.83 29.38
C PHE A 156 11.69 -11.22 29.72
N ILE A 157 11.05 -10.39 30.55
CA ILE A 157 9.62 -10.48 30.84
C ILE A 157 9.04 -9.10 30.59
N ASP A 158 7.96 -9.06 29.78
CA ASP A 158 7.35 -7.80 29.34
C ASP A 158 8.40 -6.84 28.72
N GLY A 159 9.30 -7.40 27.91
CA GLY A 159 10.39 -6.69 27.27
C GLY A 159 11.53 -6.22 28.18
N LYS A 160 11.50 -6.51 29.49
CA LYS A 160 12.52 -6.07 30.47
C LYS A 160 13.45 -7.19 30.88
N LEU A 161 14.76 -6.93 30.90
CA LEU A 161 15.81 -7.89 31.24
C LEU A 161 15.72 -8.31 32.72
N VAL A 162 15.35 -9.57 32.97
CA VAL A 162 15.20 -10.14 34.33
C VAL A 162 16.32 -11.09 34.73
N ILE A 163 17.00 -11.73 33.76
CA ILE A 163 18.18 -12.58 33.99
C ILE A 163 19.23 -12.23 32.94
N ASP A 164 20.45 -12.00 33.41
CA ASP A 164 21.63 -11.72 32.59
C ASP A 164 22.80 -12.60 33.05
N LEU A 165 23.12 -13.59 32.21
CA LEU A 165 24.29 -14.44 32.28
C LEU A 165 25.05 -14.32 30.95
N GLY A 166 25.37 -13.09 30.52
CA GLY A 166 26.16 -12.87 29.32
C GLY A 166 27.63 -13.30 29.45
N GLY A 167 28.25 -13.54 28.30
CA GLY A 167 29.63 -13.98 28.10
C GLY A 167 29.81 -15.50 28.04
N VAL A 168 31.00 -15.92 27.67
CA VAL A 168 31.38 -17.34 27.53
C VAL A 168 31.85 -17.88 28.88
N HIS A 169 31.13 -18.87 29.43
CA HIS A 169 31.38 -19.38 30.77
C HIS A 169 30.84 -20.81 30.96
N SER A 170 31.38 -21.55 31.93
CA SER A 170 30.77 -22.81 32.39
C SER A 170 29.34 -22.58 32.90
N ALA A 171 28.52 -23.63 32.94
CA ALA A 171 27.12 -23.53 33.34
C ALA A 171 26.87 -22.64 34.58
N LEU A 172 26.13 -21.56 34.38
CA LEU A 172 25.64 -20.65 35.43
C LEU A 172 24.13 -20.76 35.56
N THR A 173 23.62 -20.41 36.75
CA THR A 173 22.17 -20.43 37.04
C THR A 173 21.67 -19.02 37.36
N GLY A 174 20.55 -18.64 36.75
CA GLY A 174 19.81 -17.43 37.05
C GLY A 174 18.35 -17.75 37.38
N SER A 175 17.78 -17.05 38.36
CA SER A 175 16.39 -17.25 38.78
C SER A 175 15.68 -15.93 39.02
N ILE A 176 14.39 -15.91 38.71
CA ILE A 176 13.48 -14.82 39.03
C ILE A 176 12.26 -15.37 39.77
N ASP A 177 12.00 -14.79 40.95
CA ASP A 177 10.80 -15.07 41.75
C ASP A 177 9.82 -13.90 41.60
N LEU A 178 8.65 -14.18 41.05
CA LEU A 178 7.55 -13.24 40.81
C LEU A 178 6.40 -13.45 41.80
N ASN A 179 6.68 -13.96 43.00
CA ASN A 179 5.66 -14.03 44.04
C ASN A 179 5.11 -12.64 44.37
N LEU A 180 3.78 -12.54 44.35
CA LEU A 180 3.07 -11.32 44.67
C LEU A 180 3.11 -11.09 46.19
N PRO A 181 3.50 -9.89 46.67
CA PRO A 181 3.45 -9.59 48.09
C PRO A 181 2.03 -9.76 48.66
N ALA A 182 1.93 -10.32 49.86
CA ALA A 182 0.64 -10.59 50.51
C ALA A 182 -0.22 -9.31 50.59
N GLY A 183 -1.49 -9.41 50.17
CA GLY A 183 -2.44 -8.30 50.19
C GLY A 183 -2.32 -7.31 49.02
N THR A 184 -1.47 -7.59 48.03
CA THR A 184 -1.34 -6.74 46.82
C THR A 184 -1.95 -7.41 45.59
N THR A 185 -2.20 -6.64 44.53
CA THR A 185 -2.68 -7.12 43.22
C THR A 185 -1.69 -6.88 42.08
N GLN A 186 -0.63 -6.13 42.36
CA GLN A 186 0.42 -5.75 41.41
C GLN A 186 1.80 -5.98 42.02
N LEU A 187 2.68 -6.64 41.28
CA LEU A 187 4.09 -6.75 41.60
C LEU A 187 4.82 -5.53 41.05
N ASN A 188 5.66 -4.90 41.88
CA ASN A 188 6.61 -3.87 41.48
C ASN A 188 8.00 -4.34 41.91
N LYS A 189 8.77 -4.92 40.98
CA LYS A 189 10.06 -5.55 41.27
C LYS A 189 11.19 -4.77 40.59
N SER A 190 12.10 -4.21 41.39
CA SER A 190 13.35 -3.64 40.86
C SER A 190 14.26 -4.74 40.32
N LEU A 191 14.79 -4.53 39.12
CA LEU A 191 15.64 -5.47 38.41
C LEU A 191 17.12 -5.02 38.50
N SER A 192 18.04 -5.97 38.35
CA SER A 192 19.48 -5.68 38.30
C SER A 192 19.88 -4.81 37.11
N SER A 193 19.05 -4.79 36.07
CA SER A 193 19.16 -3.94 34.89
C SER A 193 18.88 -2.46 35.16
N GLY A 194 18.38 -2.10 36.35
CA GLY A 194 17.95 -0.75 36.71
C GLY A 194 16.47 -0.46 36.42
N GLU A 195 15.82 -1.35 35.66
CA GLU A 195 14.39 -1.26 35.34
C GLU A 195 13.49 -1.71 36.51
N THR A 196 12.21 -1.37 36.42
CA THR A 196 11.17 -1.92 37.31
C THR A 196 10.19 -2.76 36.52
N LEU A 197 10.08 -4.05 36.88
CA LEU A 197 9.06 -4.95 36.35
C LEU A 197 7.74 -4.72 37.09
N VAL A 198 6.68 -4.41 36.35
CA VAL A 198 5.35 -4.13 36.89
C VAL A 198 4.37 -5.14 36.32
N LEU A 199 3.84 -6.04 37.16
CA LEU A 199 2.92 -7.10 36.73
C LEU A 199 1.62 -7.06 37.55
N ASP A 200 0.49 -6.91 36.87
CA ASP A 200 -0.85 -6.99 37.43
C ASP A 200 -1.36 -8.43 37.35
N LYS A 201 -1.85 -8.95 38.49
CA LYS A 201 -2.41 -10.29 38.55
C LYS A 201 -3.58 -10.44 37.56
N GLY A 202 -3.56 -11.52 36.78
CA GLY A 202 -4.55 -11.86 35.77
C GLY A 202 -4.30 -11.26 34.38
N LYS A 203 -3.20 -10.53 34.17
CA LYS A 203 -2.80 -10.02 32.85
C LYS A 203 -1.79 -10.94 32.16
N ASN A 204 -1.79 -10.89 30.83
CA ASN A 204 -0.82 -11.62 29.99
C ASN A 204 0.41 -10.76 29.73
N TYR A 205 1.58 -11.36 29.88
CA TYR A 205 2.89 -10.74 29.68
C TYR A 205 3.74 -11.57 28.73
N SER A 206 4.63 -10.91 27.99
CA SER A 206 5.61 -11.61 27.16
C SER A 206 6.68 -12.27 28.02
N PHE A 207 7.18 -13.39 27.51
CA PHE A 207 8.37 -14.07 27.99
C PHE A 207 9.27 -14.29 26.79
N ASP A 208 10.53 -13.87 26.89
CA ASP A 208 11.49 -13.95 25.80
C ASP A 208 12.81 -14.49 26.35
N LEU A 209 13.32 -15.57 25.77
CA LEU A 209 14.59 -16.20 26.16
C LEU A 209 15.53 -16.22 24.97
N PHE A 210 16.78 -15.87 25.22
CA PHE A 210 17.86 -15.83 24.23
C PHE A 210 19.06 -16.58 24.80
N PHE A 211 19.54 -17.55 24.04
CA PHE A 211 20.68 -18.40 24.36
C PHE A 211 21.65 -18.39 23.19
N ALA A 212 22.95 -18.29 23.44
CA ALA A 212 23.98 -18.50 22.43
C ALA A 212 25.06 -19.43 22.95
N GLU A 213 25.19 -20.59 22.30
CA GLU A 213 26.30 -21.51 22.44
C GLU A 213 27.38 -21.08 21.44
N ARG A 214 28.54 -20.68 21.95
CA ARG A 214 29.59 -20.07 21.11
C ARG A 214 30.98 -20.63 21.37
N HIS A 215 31.10 -21.68 22.21
CA HIS A 215 32.37 -22.28 22.56
C HIS A 215 32.37 -23.83 22.58
N THR A 216 33.44 -24.44 22.08
CA THR A 216 33.59 -25.89 21.89
C THR A 216 33.73 -26.81 23.12
N THR A 217 33.39 -26.37 24.34
CA THR A 217 33.66 -27.15 25.56
C THR A 217 32.47 -28.01 25.99
N GLU A 218 31.34 -27.38 26.29
CA GLU A 218 30.12 -27.99 26.84
C GLU A 218 28.90 -27.36 26.16
N SER A 219 27.70 -27.93 26.37
CA SER A 219 26.45 -27.22 26.08
C SER A 219 25.34 -27.75 27.00
N HIS A 220 24.92 -26.91 27.93
CA HIS A 220 23.95 -27.19 28.99
C HIS A 220 22.74 -26.31 28.81
N PHE A 221 21.55 -26.92 28.81
CA PHE A 221 20.30 -26.19 28.68
C PHE A 221 19.26 -26.76 29.65
N ARG A 222 18.96 -26.00 30.69
CA ARG A 222 17.96 -26.36 31.70
C ARG A 222 17.02 -25.19 31.97
N ILE A 223 15.71 -25.49 31.94
CA ILE A 223 14.64 -24.60 32.38
C ILE A 223 13.87 -25.30 33.49
N ASP A 224 13.65 -24.60 34.60
CA ASP A 224 12.66 -24.95 35.62
C ASP A 224 11.69 -23.77 35.78
N THR A 225 10.39 -23.99 35.57
CA THR A 225 9.40 -22.90 35.64
C THR A 225 8.07 -23.33 36.21
N SER A 226 7.44 -22.45 37.00
CA SER A 226 6.02 -22.58 37.36
C SER A 226 5.12 -21.68 36.50
N MET A 227 5.69 -20.94 35.53
CA MET A 227 4.93 -20.19 34.55
C MET A 227 4.25 -21.13 33.57
N LEU A 228 2.95 -20.94 33.35
CA LEU A 228 2.23 -21.60 32.28
C LEU A 228 2.49 -20.87 30.96
N LEU A 229 3.68 -21.13 30.41
CA LEU A 229 4.14 -20.58 29.13
C LEU A 229 3.35 -21.18 27.97
N LYS A 230 2.99 -20.33 27.01
CA LYS A 230 2.16 -20.70 25.86
C LYS A 230 2.96 -20.75 24.57
N THR A 231 2.61 -21.68 23.69
CA THR A 231 3.08 -21.64 22.30
C THR A 231 2.30 -20.55 21.55
N LEU A 232 2.99 -19.60 20.92
CA LEU A 232 2.35 -18.55 20.13
C LEU A 232 2.01 -19.06 18.70
N PRO A 233 0.97 -18.51 18.04
CA PRO A 233 0.77 -18.69 16.61
C PRO A 233 1.87 -17.97 15.82
N ILE A 234 2.17 -18.50 14.63
CA ILE A 234 3.11 -17.92 13.67
C ILE A 234 2.32 -17.15 12.62
N ALA A 235 2.57 -15.85 12.51
CA ALA A 235 2.02 -14.96 11.50
C ALA A 235 2.93 -14.91 10.27
N THR A 236 2.34 -15.16 9.10
CA THR A 236 2.98 -15.02 7.79
C THR A 236 2.18 -14.05 6.94
N LEU A 237 2.83 -13.49 5.92
CA LEU A 237 2.19 -12.60 4.96
C LEU A 237 2.01 -13.28 3.61
N LEU A 238 0.77 -13.36 3.16
CA LEU A 238 0.42 -13.77 1.81
C LEU A 238 0.05 -12.55 0.98
N VAL A 239 0.53 -12.48 -0.26
CA VAL A 239 0.00 -11.56 -1.27
C VAL A 239 -1.11 -12.30 -2.03
N GLU A 240 -2.37 -12.01 -1.70
CA GLU A 240 -3.51 -12.65 -2.38
C GLU A 240 -3.75 -12.07 -3.77
N ASP A 241 -3.54 -10.76 -3.90
CA ASP A 241 -3.57 -10.07 -5.18
C ASP A 241 -2.42 -9.06 -5.22
N ALA A 242 -1.46 -9.30 -6.11
CA ALA A 242 -0.24 -8.51 -6.25
C ALA A 242 -0.40 -7.36 -7.24
N GLU A 243 -1.50 -7.28 -7.99
CA GLU A 243 -1.73 -6.28 -9.02
C GLU A 243 -2.91 -5.39 -8.65
N ALA A 244 -2.67 -4.09 -8.54
CA ALA A 244 -3.69 -3.07 -8.37
C ALA A 244 -3.66 -2.11 -9.55
N LYS A 245 -4.80 -1.49 -9.88
CA LYS A 245 -4.92 -0.59 -11.03
C LYS A 245 -5.81 0.59 -10.66
N GLU A 246 -5.39 1.79 -11.05
CA GLU A 246 -6.23 2.98 -10.89
C GLU A 246 -7.44 2.94 -11.83
N LYS A 247 -7.24 2.45 -13.08
CA LYS A 247 -8.32 2.29 -14.05
C LYS A 247 -8.11 1.12 -15.04
N PRO A 248 -9.12 0.26 -15.28
CA PRO A 248 -10.33 0.13 -14.45
C PRO A 248 -9.92 -0.16 -13.00
N SER A 249 -10.67 0.38 -12.03
CA SER A 249 -10.30 0.28 -10.62
C SER A 249 -10.20 -1.18 -10.19
N ASP A 250 -9.00 -1.56 -9.73
CA ASP A 250 -8.67 -2.90 -9.27
C ASP A 250 -7.84 -2.80 -7.98
N MET A 251 -8.16 -3.62 -6.99
CA MET A 251 -7.57 -3.51 -5.65
C MET A 251 -6.64 -4.68 -5.40
N GLY A 252 -5.37 -4.38 -5.11
CA GLY A 252 -4.45 -5.37 -4.56
C GLY A 252 -4.85 -5.77 -3.14
N CYS A 253 -4.33 -6.90 -2.66
CA CYS A 253 -4.70 -7.43 -1.35
C CYS A 253 -3.59 -8.24 -0.71
N PHE A 254 -3.18 -7.83 0.49
CA PHE A 254 -2.43 -8.69 1.40
C PHE A 254 -3.40 -9.50 2.27
N ARG A 255 -2.97 -10.68 2.70
CA ARG A 255 -3.59 -11.44 3.78
C ARG A 255 -2.53 -11.83 4.79
N ILE A 256 -2.78 -11.50 6.05
CA ILE A 256 -1.97 -11.97 7.17
C ILE A 256 -2.61 -13.25 7.67
N VAL A 257 -1.82 -14.32 7.83
CA VAL A 257 -2.30 -15.65 8.23
C VAL A 257 -1.53 -16.16 9.44
N LEU A 258 -2.26 -16.59 10.46
CA LEU A 258 -1.76 -17.36 11.59
C LEU A 258 -1.86 -18.86 11.28
N ASP A 259 -0.83 -19.61 11.66
CA ASP A 259 -0.78 -21.08 11.53
C ASP A 259 -1.81 -21.81 12.42
N LYS A 260 -2.31 -21.14 13.47
CA LYS A 260 -3.39 -21.60 14.34
C LYS A 260 -4.26 -20.43 14.82
N PRO A 261 -5.49 -20.69 15.31
CA PRO A 261 -6.39 -19.65 15.75
C PRO A 261 -5.81 -18.73 16.82
N ALA A 262 -6.12 -17.43 16.74
CA ALA A 262 -5.77 -16.47 17.78
C ALA A 262 -6.50 -16.80 19.10
N GLU A 263 -5.78 -16.83 20.24
CA GLU A 263 -6.41 -17.09 21.54
C GLU A 263 -7.28 -15.92 22.02
N THR A 264 -6.87 -14.70 21.68
CA THR A 264 -7.55 -13.44 21.98
C THR A 264 -7.52 -12.55 20.74
N ASP A 265 -8.34 -11.50 20.71
CA ASP A 265 -8.25 -10.49 19.67
C ASP A 265 -6.82 -9.96 19.55
N THR A 266 -6.22 -10.17 18.38
CA THR A 266 -4.80 -9.95 18.13
C THR A 266 -4.64 -8.86 17.08
N THR A 267 -4.01 -7.76 17.49
CA THR A 267 -3.63 -6.68 16.56
C THR A 267 -2.27 -7.00 15.95
N VAL A 268 -2.21 -7.11 14.63
CA VAL A 268 -0.97 -7.39 13.90
C VAL A 268 -0.30 -6.08 13.54
N GLN A 269 0.99 -6.01 13.85
CA GLN A 269 1.86 -4.88 13.56
C GLN A 269 2.60 -5.10 12.23
N TYR A 270 2.73 -4.05 11.43
CA TYR A 270 3.49 -4.07 10.19
C TYR A 270 3.98 -2.67 9.82
N ASN A 271 5.07 -2.61 9.05
CA ASN A 271 5.52 -1.40 8.38
C ASN A 271 5.07 -1.41 6.91
N VAL A 272 4.87 -0.22 6.35
CA VAL A 272 4.56 -0.04 4.93
C VAL A 272 5.67 0.79 4.29
N GLY A 273 6.26 0.27 3.23
CA GLY A 273 7.22 0.94 2.36
C GLY A 273 6.84 0.76 0.89
N GLY A 274 7.84 0.83 0.01
CA GLY A 274 7.64 0.82 -1.44
C GLY A 274 7.84 2.21 -2.05
N THR A 275 7.48 2.36 -3.32
CA THR A 275 7.58 3.65 -4.04
C THR A 275 6.30 4.47 -3.97
N ALA A 276 5.15 3.83 -3.77
CA ALA A 276 3.86 4.50 -3.62
C ALA A 276 3.71 5.12 -2.22
N THR A 277 3.07 6.27 -2.17
CA THR A 277 2.81 7.14 -1.02
C THR A 277 1.38 6.98 -0.51
N SER A 278 1.23 6.61 0.77
CA SER A 278 -0.08 6.54 1.41
C SER A 278 -0.80 7.90 1.36
N GLY A 279 -2.04 7.88 0.92
CA GLY A 279 -2.93 9.04 0.85
C GLY A 279 -2.85 9.83 -0.46
N THR A 280 -1.79 9.63 -1.25
CA THR A 280 -1.69 10.13 -2.62
C THR A 280 -2.06 9.02 -3.60
N ASP A 281 -1.34 7.89 -3.54
CA ASP A 281 -1.39 6.86 -4.59
C ASP A 281 -2.30 5.69 -4.19
N TYR A 282 -2.47 5.48 -2.88
CA TYR A 282 -3.41 4.51 -2.31
C TYR A 282 -4.02 4.98 -0.99
N GLN A 283 -5.21 4.48 -0.66
CA GLN A 283 -5.85 4.77 0.63
C GLN A 283 -5.05 4.20 1.80
N THR A 284 -4.93 4.95 2.89
CA THR A 284 -4.22 4.49 4.10
C THR A 284 -4.71 3.12 4.57
N LEU A 285 -3.78 2.20 4.74
CA LEU A 285 -4.08 0.82 5.17
C LEU A 285 -4.62 0.83 6.61
N ARG A 286 -5.57 -0.07 6.88
CA ARG A 286 -6.14 -0.24 8.22
C ARG A 286 -5.24 -1.12 9.07
N THR A 287 -5.17 -0.85 10.37
CA THR A 287 -4.56 -1.77 11.33
C THR A 287 -5.18 -3.16 11.19
N GLY A 288 -4.34 -4.20 11.08
CA GLY A 288 -4.80 -5.58 10.97
C GLY A 288 -5.23 -6.10 12.33
N SER A 289 -6.44 -6.66 12.43
CA SER A 289 -6.93 -7.33 13.65
C SER A 289 -7.49 -8.70 13.29
N ILE A 290 -7.03 -9.72 14.00
CA ILE A 290 -7.50 -11.10 13.91
C ILE A 290 -8.28 -11.38 15.19
N SER A 291 -9.59 -11.60 15.07
CA SER A 291 -10.46 -11.88 16.22
C SER A 291 -10.08 -13.22 16.88
N ALA A 292 -10.38 -13.36 18.17
CA ALA A 292 -10.21 -14.63 18.86
C ALA A 292 -10.94 -15.77 18.13
N GLY A 293 -10.25 -16.90 17.93
CA GLY A 293 -10.74 -18.05 17.17
C GLY A 293 -10.54 -17.98 15.66
N GLU A 294 -10.15 -16.83 15.11
CA GLU A 294 -9.85 -16.65 13.69
C GLU A 294 -8.36 -16.82 13.39
N THR A 295 -8.03 -17.06 12.12
CA THR A 295 -6.65 -17.29 11.66
C THR A 295 -6.15 -16.25 10.66
N SER A 296 -6.97 -15.32 10.18
CA SER A 296 -6.49 -14.38 9.16
C SER A 296 -7.23 -13.06 9.13
N VAL A 297 -6.57 -12.06 8.54
CA VAL A 297 -7.16 -10.76 8.21
C VAL A 297 -6.65 -10.31 6.83
N LYS A 298 -7.52 -9.68 6.05
CA LYS A 298 -7.16 -9.05 4.77
C LYS A 298 -6.80 -7.59 4.97
N ILE A 299 -5.77 -7.13 4.27
CA ILE A 299 -5.35 -5.74 4.20
C ILE A 299 -5.43 -5.31 2.72
N PRO A 300 -6.57 -4.73 2.29
CA PRO A 300 -6.74 -4.29 0.90
C PRO A 300 -5.91 -3.05 0.61
N VAL A 301 -5.28 -3.02 -0.57
CA VAL A 301 -4.58 -1.86 -1.14
C VAL A 301 -5.49 -1.26 -2.20
N LYS A 302 -6.07 -0.10 -1.91
CA LYS A 302 -6.99 0.59 -2.83
C LYS A 302 -6.28 1.76 -3.50
N PRO A 303 -5.94 1.69 -4.81
CA PRO A 303 -5.38 2.81 -5.54
C PRO A 303 -6.29 4.03 -5.50
N ILE A 304 -5.68 5.20 -5.58
CA ILE A 304 -6.35 6.49 -5.75
C ILE A 304 -6.09 6.89 -7.19
N LEU A 305 -7.17 7.12 -7.96
CA LEU A 305 -7.05 7.60 -9.33
C LEU A 305 -6.81 9.11 -9.32
N ASP A 306 -5.78 9.56 -10.03
CA ASP A 306 -5.59 10.96 -10.36
C ASP A 306 -5.20 11.19 -11.84
N ASP A 307 -4.70 12.39 -12.17
CA ASP A 307 -4.36 12.81 -13.55
C ASP A 307 -2.84 13.01 -13.74
N LEU A 308 -2.03 12.66 -12.75
CA LEU A 308 -0.57 12.71 -12.82
C LEU A 308 -0.04 11.51 -13.58
N LYS A 309 1.17 11.64 -14.13
CA LYS A 309 1.90 10.52 -14.73
C LYS A 309 3.02 10.15 -13.79
N GLU A 310 2.89 8.98 -13.19
CA GLU A 310 3.76 8.52 -12.11
C GLU A 310 4.49 7.24 -12.52
N GLY A 311 3.90 6.49 -13.45
CA GLY A 311 4.38 5.16 -13.82
C GLY A 311 3.97 4.11 -12.80
N THR A 312 4.51 2.90 -12.94
CA THR A 312 4.16 1.81 -12.02
C THR A 312 4.85 1.99 -10.67
N GLU A 313 4.07 1.85 -9.60
CA GLU A 313 4.55 2.01 -8.23
C GLU A 313 4.29 0.77 -7.37
N THR A 314 4.86 0.73 -6.16
CA THR A 314 4.80 -0.43 -5.27
C THR A 314 4.41 -0.06 -3.86
N VAL A 315 3.62 -0.93 -3.22
CA VAL A 315 3.35 -0.95 -1.77
C VAL A 315 3.98 -2.23 -1.22
N VAL A 316 4.91 -2.08 -0.28
CA VAL A 316 5.59 -3.21 0.38
C VAL A 316 5.14 -3.27 1.83
N LEU A 317 4.49 -4.36 2.23
CA LEU A 317 4.10 -4.60 3.62
C LEU A 317 5.11 -5.56 4.26
N THR A 318 5.63 -5.20 5.43
CA THR A 318 6.55 -6.05 6.22
C THR A 318 5.98 -6.24 7.62
N LEU A 319 5.68 -7.49 8.00
CA LEU A 319 5.19 -7.83 9.32
C LEU A 319 6.22 -7.49 10.40
N LEU A 320 5.73 -7.07 11.56
CA LEU A 320 6.55 -6.85 12.74
C LEU A 320 6.11 -7.81 13.86
N PRO A 321 7.05 -8.25 14.72
CA PRO A 321 6.70 -8.97 15.94
C PRO A 321 5.70 -8.21 16.81
N GLY A 322 4.81 -8.94 17.47
CA GLY A 322 3.75 -8.35 18.27
C GLY A 322 3.34 -9.24 19.43
N LYS A 323 2.30 -8.81 20.15
CA LYS A 323 1.70 -9.58 21.23
C LYS A 323 0.79 -10.65 20.65
N GLY A 324 0.86 -11.87 21.17
CA GLY A 324 -0.02 -12.98 20.80
C GLY A 324 0.39 -13.72 19.52
N TYR A 325 1.53 -13.39 18.89
CA TYR A 325 2.07 -14.11 17.73
C TYR A 325 3.59 -13.92 17.57
N GLU A 326 4.22 -14.81 16.81
CA GLU A 326 5.57 -14.66 16.27
C GLU A 326 5.50 -14.40 14.76
N VAL A 327 6.51 -13.75 14.17
CA VAL A 327 6.60 -13.60 12.72
C VAL A 327 7.29 -14.82 12.13
N GLY A 328 6.74 -15.35 11.04
CA GLY A 328 7.32 -16.42 10.24
C GLY A 328 7.53 -16.01 8.79
N ASP A 329 8.06 -16.94 8.01
CA ASP A 329 8.40 -16.72 6.60
C ASP A 329 7.26 -17.13 5.66
N PRO A 330 6.92 -16.32 4.64
CA PRO A 330 7.46 -14.98 4.36
C PRO A 330 6.83 -13.91 5.27
N GLU A 331 7.65 -12.95 5.71
CA GLU A 331 7.21 -11.81 6.53
C GLU A 331 6.85 -10.55 5.73
N SER A 332 7.22 -10.50 4.45
CA SER A 332 7.00 -9.34 3.58
C SER A 332 6.43 -9.71 2.22
N GLY A 333 5.81 -8.72 1.58
CA GLY A 333 5.08 -8.89 0.34
C GLY A 333 4.89 -7.56 -0.38
N THR A 334 4.76 -7.62 -1.70
CA THR A 334 4.66 -6.42 -2.55
C THR A 334 3.37 -6.47 -3.37
N VAL A 335 2.65 -5.35 -3.40
CA VAL A 335 1.57 -5.06 -4.35
C VAL A 335 2.07 -3.98 -5.30
N THR A 336 1.79 -4.14 -6.58
CA THR A 336 2.17 -3.20 -7.65
C THR A 336 0.94 -2.42 -8.09
N ILE A 337 1.02 -1.09 -8.13
CA ILE A 337 -0.05 -0.20 -8.59
C ILE A 337 0.28 0.25 -10.02
N ALA A 338 -0.61 -0.08 -10.96
CA ALA A 338 -0.53 0.46 -12.31
C ALA A 338 -1.23 1.81 -12.39
N ASP A 339 -0.43 2.84 -12.67
CA ASP A 339 -0.84 4.20 -13.02
C ASP A 339 -1.76 4.19 -14.25
N TYR A 340 -2.79 5.03 -14.19
CA TYR A 340 -3.61 5.38 -15.33
C TYR A 340 -3.49 6.87 -15.66
N VAL A 341 -2.85 7.15 -16.80
CA VAL A 341 -2.89 8.49 -17.41
C VAL A 341 -4.00 8.54 -18.47
N PRO A 342 -4.97 9.47 -18.38
CA PRO A 342 -5.90 9.69 -19.46
C PRO A 342 -5.19 9.99 -20.79
N PRO A 343 -5.62 9.41 -21.92
CA PRO A 343 -5.02 9.72 -23.21
C PRO A 343 -5.19 11.21 -23.53
N THR A 344 -4.19 11.81 -24.19
CA THR A 344 -4.28 13.19 -24.67
C THR A 344 -5.31 13.26 -25.81
N PRO A 345 -6.36 14.11 -25.73
CA PRO A 345 -7.38 14.18 -26.76
C PRO A 345 -6.80 14.73 -28.08
N VAL A 346 -7.24 14.17 -29.20
CA VAL A 346 -6.90 14.63 -30.55
C VAL A 346 -8.04 15.49 -31.08
N ILE A 347 -7.73 16.72 -31.52
CA ILE A 347 -8.70 17.72 -31.97
C ILE A 347 -8.60 17.91 -33.48
N CYS A 348 -9.76 17.91 -34.14
CA CYS A 348 -9.94 18.24 -35.54
C CYS A 348 -10.99 19.33 -35.75
N ILE A 349 -11.04 19.90 -36.94
CA ILE A 349 -12.06 20.83 -37.39
C ILE A 349 -12.66 20.37 -38.71
N LYS A 350 -13.99 20.45 -38.83
CA LYS A 350 -14.75 20.19 -40.06
C LYS A 350 -15.72 21.35 -40.32
N SER A 351 -16.19 21.47 -41.55
CA SER A 351 -17.23 22.43 -41.92
C SER A 351 -18.52 21.68 -42.28
N PRO A 352 -19.34 21.28 -41.30
CA PRO A 352 -20.59 20.57 -41.59
C PRO A 352 -21.56 21.44 -42.38
N ASP A 353 -21.43 22.76 -42.27
CA ASP A 353 -22.12 23.74 -43.09
C ASP A 353 -21.09 24.65 -43.78
N PRO A 354 -20.56 24.25 -44.95
CA PRO A 354 -19.44 24.94 -45.59
C PRO A 354 -19.86 26.20 -46.34
N LYS A 355 -21.11 26.68 -46.19
CA LYS A 355 -21.63 27.85 -46.90
C LYS A 355 -22.34 28.79 -45.94
N ALA A 356 -22.09 30.07 -46.09
CA ALA A 356 -22.90 31.16 -45.57
C ALA A 356 -23.42 31.95 -46.77
N THR A 357 -24.58 32.57 -46.64
CA THR A 357 -25.11 33.45 -47.70
C THR A 357 -25.28 34.85 -47.15
N GLU A 358 -24.80 35.87 -47.88
CA GLU A 358 -25.06 37.26 -47.53
C GLU A 358 -26.58 37.51 -47.43
N PRO A 359 -27.06 38.18 -46.36
CA PRO A 359 -28.48 38.44 -46.23
C PRO A 359 -28.90 39.62 -47.10
N ARG A 360 -30.09 39.55 -47.72
CA ARG A 360 -30.63 40.73 -48.40
C ARG A 360 -31.01 41.81 -47.40
N LYS A 361 -30.96 43.08 -47.83
CA LYS A 361 -31.40 44.21 -47.02
C LYS A 361 -32.86 44.03 -46.55
N GLY A 362 -33.03 43.81 -45.25
CA GLY A 362 -34.34 43.60 -44.61
C GLY A 362 -34.80 42.14 -44.47
N GLU A 363 -33.95 41.18 -44.85
CA GLU A 363 -34.20 39.75 -44.66
C GLU A 363 -34.02 39.34 -43.19
N VAL A 364 -34.91 38.46 -42.70
CA VAL A 364 -34.96 38.06 -41.28
C VAL A 364 -34.32 36.69 -41.05
N CYS A 365 -34.33 35.82 -42.07
CA CYS A 365 -33.69 34.51 -42.03
C CYS A 365 -32.34 34.61 -42.74
N ILE A 366 -31.25 34.49 -41.98
CA ILE A 366 -29.89 34.54 -42.50
C ILE A 366 -29.32 33.13 -42.53
N ASP A 367 -28.66 32.78 -43.64
CA ASP A 367 -27.96 31.50 -43.80
C ASP A 367 -26.53 31.64 -43.29
N THR A 368 -26.19 30.86 -42.27
CA THR A 368 -24.89 30.94 -41.58
C THR A 368 -24.07 29.70 -41.88
N GLY A 369 -22.79 29.87 -42.18
CA GLY A 369 -21.86 28.75 -42.23
C GLY A 369 -21.47 28.29 -40.84
N LYS A 370 -20.94 27.07 -40.74
CA LYS A 370 -20.55 26.47 -39.45
C LYS A 370 -19.24 25.71 -39.58
N PHE A 371 -18.36 25.98 -38.63
CA PHE A 371 -17.28 25.09 -38.27
C PHE A 371 -17.68 24.25 -37.06
N LEU A 372 -17.20 23.02 -37.03
CA LEU A 372 -17.39 22.10 -35.91
C LEU A 372 -16.03 21.56 -35.53
N ILE A 373 -15.60 21.90 -34.32
CA ILE A 373 -14.40 21.34 -33.72
C ILE A 373 -14.80 20.05 -33.01
N CYS A 374 -14.04 18.98 -33.24
CA CYS A 374 -14.31 17.64 -32.73
C CYS A 374 -13.10 17.08 -31.99
N ALA A 375 -13.36 16.37 -30.89
CA ALA A 375 -12.42 15.49 -30.21
C ALA A 375 -12.83 14.02 -30.47
N GLU A 376 -11.84 13.12 -30.57
CA GLU A 376 -12.12 11.68 -30.72
C GLU A 376 -12.79 11.06 -29.47
N GLU A 377 -12.47 11.61 -28.30
CA GLU A 377 -13.01 11.19 -27.00
C GLU A 377 -13.37 12.44 -26.16
N PRO A 378 -14.32 12.33 -25.22
CA PRO A 378 -14.67 13.44 -24.32
C PRO A 378 -13.45 14.03 -23.61
N VAL A 379 -13.32 15.36 -23.60
CA VAL A 379 -12.19 16.01 -22.91
C VAL A 379 -12.33 15.91 -21.38
N ALA A 380 -11.25 15.54 -20.69
CA ALA A 380 -11.26 15.33 -19.22
C ALA A 380 -11.47 16.62 -18.39
N LYS A 381 -11.19 17.77 -19.01
CA LYS A 381 -11.33 19.13 -18.45
C LYS A 381 -11.69 20.12 -19.56
N ASP A 382 -12.20 21.29 -19.18
CA ASP A 382 -12.44 22.39 -20.12
C ASP A 382 -11.16 22.70 -20.91
N THR A 383 -11.25 22.59 -22.23
CA THR A 383 -10.11 22.68 -23.13
C THR A 383 -10.27 23.90 -24.02
N VAL A 384 -9.40 24.89 -23.86
CA VAL A 384 -9.39 26.09 -24.69
C VAL A 384 -8.59 25.82 -25.97
N ILE A 385 -9.28 25.91 -27.10
CA ILE A 385 -8.74 25.59 -28.42
C ILE A 385 -8.54 26.90 -29.16
N CYS A 386 -7.28 27.24 -29.43
CA CYS A 386 -6.91 28.45 -30.15
C CYS A 386 -6.86 28.19 -31.66
N TYR A 387 -7.22 29.18 -32.46
CA TYR A 387 -7.20 29.09 -33.92
C TYR A 387 -7.00 30.46 -34.58
N THR A 388 -6.46 30.44 -35.80
CA THR A 388 -6.37 31.62 -36.66
C THR A 388 -7.50 31.60 -37.67
N VAL A 389 -8.13 32.76 -37.89
CA VAL A 389 -9.10 33.00 -38.96
C VAL A 389 -8.40 33.82 -40.05
N GLY A 390 -8.42 33.29 -41.27
CA GLY A 390 -7.96 33.94 -42.50
C GLY A 390 -8.91 33.62 -43.65
N GLY A 391 -8.41 33.60 -44.88
CA GLY A 391 -9.21 33.41 -46.09
C GLY A 391 -9.19 34.65 -46.99
N THR A 392 -10.13 34.75 -47.91
CA THR A 392 -10.27 35.91 -48.80
C THR A 392 -11.24 36.96 -48.25
N ALA A 393 -12.19 36.56 -47.38
CA ALA A 393 -13.15 37.45 -46.75
C ALA A 393 -12.52 38.32 -45.65
N THR A 394 -12.99 39.55 -45.51
CA THR A 394 -12.53 40.55 -44.53
C THR A 394 -13.47 40.65 -43.33
N GLU A 395 -12.93 40.41 -42.12
CA GLU A 395 -13.66 40.50 -40.85
C GLU A 395 -14.27 41.90 -40.64
N GLY A 396 -15.56 41.96 -40.30
CA GLY A 396 -16.30 43.20 -40.07
C GLY A 396 -16.81 43.90 -41.33
N LYS A 397 -16.32 43.50 -42.52
CA LYS A 397 -16.91 43.89 -43.81
C LYS A 397 -17.82 42.77 -44.32
N ASP A 398 -17.28 41.56 -44.46
CA ASP A 398 -17.95 40.45 -45.15
C ASP A 398 -18.56 39.44 -44.16
N TYR A 399 -18.02 39.36 -42.93
CA TYR A 399 -18.59 38.54 -41.85
C TYR A 399 -18.43 39.15 -40.47
N LYS A 400 -19.32 38.76 -39.52
CA LYS A 400 -19.22 39.16 -38.11
C LYS A 400 -17.94 38.61 -37.48
N SER A 401 -17.39 39.36 -36.51
CA SER A 401 -16.15 38.94 -35.85
C SER A 401 -16.24 37.54 -35.24
N ILE A 402 -15.20 36.74 -35.47
CA ILE A 402 -15.05 35.38 -34.93
C ILE A 402 -13.92 35.41 -33.90
N ASN A 403 -14.19 34.92 -32.69
CA ASN A 403 -13.18 34.79 -31.64
C ASN A 403 -11.97 33.98 -32.12
N ARG A 404 -10.81 34.13 -31.47
CA ARG A 404 -9.59 33.36 -31.83
C ARG A 404 -9.38 32.14 -30.93
N SER A 405 -10.39 31.81 -30.14
CA SER A 405 -10.43 30.63 -29.29
C SER A 405 -11.87 30.21 -29.03
N VAL A 406 -12.06 28.93 -28.75
CA VAL A 406 -13.31 28.37 -28.23
C VAL A 406 -13.00 27.36 -27.13
N THR A 407 -13.86 27.27 -26.12
CA THR A 407 -13.73 26.25 -25.07
C THR A 407 -14.57 25.03 -25.46
N LEU A 408 -13.94 23.87 -25.55
CA LEU A 408 -14.61 22.58 -25.54
C LEU A 408 -14.83 22.17 -24.07
N PRO A 409 -16.07 22.14 -23.55
CA PRO A 409 -16.32 21.86 -22.14
C PRO A 409 -15.94 20.43 -21.75
N LYS A 410 -15.60 20.23 -20.48
CA LYS A 410 -15.38 18.90 -19.89
C LYS A 410 -16.52 17.95 -20.23
N GLY A 411 -16.17 16.75 -20.70
CA GLY A 411 -17.12 15.69 -21.03
C GLY A 411 -17.76 15.83 -22.42
N GLU A 412 -17.49 16.93 -23.14
CA GLU A 412 -17.98 17.13 -24.50
C GLU A 412 -16.95 16.67 -25.54
N THR A 413 -17.47 16.33 -26.72
CA THR A 413 -16.66 15.94 -27.89
C THR A 413 -16.73 16.95 -29.02
N GLU A 414 -17.68 17.88 -29.00
CA GLU A 414 -17.88 18.81 -30.10
C GLU A 414 -18.21 20.23 -29.63
N VAL A 415 -17.78 21.23 -30.39
CA VAL A 415 -18.18 22.64 -30.21
C VAL A 415 -18.28 23.37 -31.55
N CYS A 416 -19.36 24.14 -31.72
CA CYS A 416 -19.65 24.87 -32.96
C CYS A 416 -19.07 26.28 -32.95
N ILE A 417 -18.62 26.74 -34.12
CA ILE A 417 -18.31 28.14 -34.41
C ILE A 417 -19.15 28.55 -35.62
N GLU A 418 -19.97 29.59 -35.47
CA GLU A 418 -20.82 30.08 -36.55
C GLU A 418 -20.13 31.19 -37.34
N VAL A 419 -20.34 31.18 -38.66
CA VAL A 419 -19.93 32.22 -39.61
C VAL A 419 -21.18 32.95 -40.07
N THR A 420 -21.38 34.17 -39.59
CA THR A 420 -22.48 35.02 -40.02
C THR A 420 -21.98 36.03 -41.05
N ALA A 421 -22.39 35.86 -42.31
CA ALA A 421 -22.14 36.84 -43.36
C ALA A 421 -22.82 38.19 -43.06
N LEU A 422 -22.21 39.28 -43.47
CA LEU A 422 -22.79 40.62 -43.43
C LEU A 422 -23.37 40.96 -44.80
N ALA A 423 -24.30 41.90 -44.85
CA ALA A 423 -24.80 42.39 -46.15
C ALA A 423 -23.90 43.54 -46.59
N ASP A 424 -23.47 43.51 -47.84
CA ASP A 424 -22.71 44.60 -48.43
C ASP A 424 -23.50 45.28 -49.59
N ALA A 425 -22.90 46.28 -50.26
CA ALA A 425 -23.58 47.09 -51.28
C ALA A 425 -23.16 46.73 -52.72
N VAL A 426 -22.38 45.68 -52.90
CA VAL A 426 -21.80 45.25 -54.17
C VAL A 426 -22.56 44.04 -54.69
N ASP A 427 -23.45 44.26 -55.66
CA ASP A 427 -24.11 43.14 -56.33
C ASP A 427 -23.10 42.34 -57.18
N CYS A 428 -23.12 41.01 -57.04
CA CYS A 428 -22.38 40.03 -57.87
C CYS A 428 -20.85 40.03 -57.68
N GLU A 429 -20.38 39.87 -56.44
CA GLU A 429 -18.99 39.51 -56.17
C GLU A 429 -18.68 38.01 -56.35
N GLU A 430 -17.38 37.67 -56.35
CA GLU A 430 -16.93 36.28 -56.35
C GLU A 430 -17.04 35.69 -54.94
N ASP A 431 -17.45 34.43 -54.80
CA ASP A 431 -17.53 33.74 -53.50
C ASP A 431 -16.24 33.94 -52.69
N GLU A 432 -16.37 34.53 -51.51
CA GLU A 432 -15.26 34.70 -50.58
C GLU A 432 -15.14 33.52 -49.62
N THR A 433 -14.03 33.43 -48.89
CA THR A 433 -13.78 32.31 -47.98
C THR A 433 -13.34 32.79 -46.61
N VAL A 434 -13.88 32.13 -45.59
CA VAL A 434 -13.37 32.15 -44.22
C VAL A 434 -12.66 30.82 -43.99
N VAL A 435 -11.40 30.87 -43.57
CA VAL A 435 -10.56 29.70 -43.29
C VAL A 435 -10.16 29.71 -41.83
N VAL A 436 -10.49 28.65 -41.11
CA VAL A 436 -10.06 28.44 -39.71
C VAL A 436 -8.96 27.41 -39.69
N THR A 437 -7.81 27.77 -39.09
CA THR A 437 -6.67 26.89 -38.86
C THR A 437 -6.43 26.74 -37.36
N LEU A 438 -6.58 25.51 -36.86
CA LEU A 438 -6.33 25.18 -35.46
C LEU A 438 -4.85 25.36 -35.12
N GLN A 439 -4.59 25.84 -33.90
CA GLN A 439 -3.24 26.00 -33.37
C GLN A 439 -2.95 24.91 -32.33
N PRO A 440 -1.68 24.43 -32.23
CA PRO A 440 -1.27 23.57 -31.12
C PRO A 440 -1.52 24.26 -29.78
N GLY A 441 -1.89 23.48 -28.76
CA GLY A 441 -2.16 24.00 -27.42
C GLY A 441 -1.85 22.97 -26.34
N ASN A 442 -1.94 23.40 -25.08
CA ASN A 442 -1.70 22.52 -23.95
C ASN A 442 -2.94 21.64 -23.68
N GLY A 443 -2.71 20.33 -23.49
CA GLY A 443 -3.77 19.40 -23.11
C GLY A 443 -4.53 18.77 -24.27
N TYR A 444 -4.11 19.01 -25.52
CA TYR A 444 -4.62 18.33 -26.70
C TYR A 444 -3.55 18.22 -27.78
N ALA A 445 -3.71 17.26 -28.70
CA ALA A 445 -2.96 17.17 -29.94
C ALA A 445 -3.85 17.59 -31.12
N LEU A 446 -3.26 18.08 -32.21
CA LEU A 446 -4.01 18.29 -33.46
C LEU A 446 -4.02 17.00 -34.28
N GLY A 447 -5.18 16.65 -34.83
CA GLY A 447 -5.27 15.64 -35.88
C GLY A 447 -4.93 16.21 -37.25
N ASP A 448 -4.91 15.34 -38.27
CA ASP A 448 -4.59 15.72 -39.65
C ASP A 448 -5.61 16.71 -40.26
N CYS A 449 -6.81 16.79 -39.69
CA CYS A 449 -7.87 17.73 -40.05
C CYS A 449 -7.81 19.04 -39.24
N CYS A 450 -6.73 19.80 -39.38
CA CYS A 450 -6.52 21.05 -38.61
C CYS A 450 -6.89 22.35 -39.34
N VAL A 451 -7.43 22.26 -40.56
CA VAL A 451 -7.86 23.41 -41.38
C VAL A 451 -9.24 23.13 -41.97
N ALA A 452 -10.15 24.09 -41.85
CA ALA A 452 -11.48 24.02 -42.45
C ALA A 452 -11.84 25.36 -43.12
N LYS A 453 -12.75 25.32 -44.10
CA LYS A 453 -13.20 26.51 -44.82
C LYS A 453 -14.72 26.60 -44.93
N VAL A 454 -15.24 27.81 -44.90
CA VAL A 454 -16.62 28.17 -45.21
C VAL A 454 -16.58 29.20 -46.35
N ALA A 455 -17.38 28.99 -47.39
CA ALA A 455 -17.57 29.98 -48.45
C ALA A 455 -18.69 30.95 -48.06
N ILE A 456 -18.50 32.23 -48.34
CA ILE A 456 -19.55 33.26 -48.28
C ILE A 456 -20.02 33.46 -49.72
N ALA A 457 -21.29 33.21 -49.97
CA ALA A 457 -21.90 33.32 -51.28
C ALA A 457 -22.90 34.46 -51.33
N GLU A 458 -23.06 35.04 -52.51
CA GLU A 458 -23.99 36.13 -52.70
C GLU A 458 -25.43 35.67 -52.69
N ALA A 459 -26.28 36.53 -52.12
CA ALA A 459 -27.72 36.35 -52.25
C ALA A 459 -28.07 36.29 -53.74
N PRO A 460 -28.80 35.26 -54.21
CA PRO A 460 -29.14 35.15 -55.62
C PRO A 460 -29.87 36.43 -56.07
N SER A 461 -29.45 37.01 -57.20
CA SER A 461 -30.03 38.24 -57.75
C SER A 461 -31.55 38.13 -57.82
N GLN A 462 -32.30 39.14 -57.36
CA GLN A 462 -33.75 39.14 -57.58
C GLN A 462 -34.02 39.07 -59.08
N PRO A 463 -34.98 38.23 -59.55
CA PRO A 463 -35.44 38.36 -60.92
C PRO A 463 -35.89 39.81 -61.13
N PRO A 464 -35.56 40.45 -62.27
CA PRO A 464 -35.97 41.82 -62.52
C PRO A 464 -37.46 41.94 -62.29
N ASN A 465 -37.85 42.96 -61.53
CA ASN A 465 -39.21 43.18 -61.06
C ASN A 465 -40.15 43.31 -62.27
N TYR A 466 -40.73 42.19 -62.73
CA TYR A 466 -41.58 42.14 -63.93
C TYR A 466 -42.81 43.04 -63.80
N LEU A 467 -43.17 43.44 -62.58
CA LEU A 467 -44.26 44.38 -62.32
C LEU A 467 -43.96 45.79 -62.86
N LEU A 468 -42.69 46.22 -62.87
CA LEU A 468 -42.31 47.55 -63.39
C LEU A 468 -42.20 47.54 -64.93
N ILE A 469 -41.73 46.44 -65.52
CA ILE A 469 -41.65 46.28 -66.99
C ILE A 469 -43.06 46.17 -67.60
N CYS A 470 -43.99 45.46 -66.95
CA CYS A 470 -45.39 45.43 -67.38
C CYS A 470 -46.06 46.80 -67.26
N LEU A 471 -45.75 47.61 -66.23
CA LEU A 471 -46.31 48.96 -66.08
C LEU A 471 -45.77 49.94 -67.13
N VAL A 472 -44.49 49.86 -67.52
CA VAL A 472 -43.90 50.70 -68.57
C VAL A 472 -44.41 50.31 -69.96
N LEU A 473 -44.58 49.02 -70.24
CA LEU A 473 -45.18 48.54 -71.50
C LEU A 473 -46.68 48.88 -71.59
N LEU A 474 -47.41 48.87 -70.46
CA LEU A 474 -48.80 49.35 -70.40
C LEU A 474 -48.89 50.87 -70.59
N PHE A 475 -47.94 51.65 -70.06
CA PHE A 475 -47.89 53.11 -70.23
C PHE A 475 -47.60 53.52 -71.68
N LEU A 476 -46.70 52.80 -72.37
CA LEU A 476 -46.42 53.02 -73.79
C LEU A 476 -47.59 52.61 -74.70
N ALA A 477 -48.42 51.65 -74.28
CA ALA A 477 -49.63 51.27 -75.01
C ALA A 477 -50.82 52.23 -74.79
N ILE A 478 -50.85 52.97 -73.67
CA ILE A 478 -51.94 53.90 -73.31
C ILE A 478 -51.66 55.32 -73.82
N CYS A 479 -50.40 55.75 -73.94
CA CYS A 479 -50.02 57.05 -74.47
C CYS A 479 -49.84 57.00 -76.01
N GLY A 480 -50.96 57.08 -76.75
CA GLY A 480 -50.96 57.12 -78.21
C GLY A 480 -50.08 58.23 -78.80
N PHE A 481 -49.07 57.84 -79.59
CA PHE A 481 -48.34 58.72 -80.49
C PHE A 481 -48.76 58.41 -81.92
N TRP A 482 -49.71 59.19 -82.44
CA TRP A 482 -50.00 59.25 -83.87
C TRP A 482 -48.83 59.98 -84.57
N ILE A 483 -48.06 59.27 -85.38
CA ILE A 483 -47.29 59.90 -86.46
C ILE A 483 -48.03 59.60 -87.76
N PHE A 484 -48.73 60.62 -88.25
CA PHE A 484 -49.27 60.70 -89.61
C PHE A 484 -48.13 60.58 -90.62
N LEU A 485 -48.25 59.68 -91.60
CA LEU A 485 -47.63 59.84 -92.90
C LEU A 485 -48.68 59.57 -93.98
N TYR A 486 -49.11 60.67 -94.60
CA TYR A 486 -50.01 60.75 -95.74
C TYR A 486 -49.16 60.89 -97.02
N GLY A 487 -49.56 60.22 -98.11
CA GLY A 487 -49.16 60.48 -99.51
C GLY A 487 -48.05 59.57 -100.07
N ALA A 488 -48.16 58.93 -101.24
CA ALA A 488 -49.04 59.16 -102.39
C ALA A 488 -49.22 57.91 -103.28
N ALA A 489 -50.34 57.93 -104.03
CA ALA A 489 -50.71 57.18 -105.24
C ALA A 489 -50.97 55.67 -105.16
#